data_AF-A0A1I0YE44-F1
#
_entry.id   AF-A0A1I0YE44-F1
#
_cell.length_a   1.000
_cell.length_b   1.000
_cell.length_c   1.000
_cell.angle_alpha   90.00
_cell.angle_beta   90.00
_cell.angle_gamma   90.00
#
_symmetry.space_group_name_H-M   'P 1'
#
loop_
_entity.id
_entity.type
_entity.pdbx_description
1 polymer ?
#
loop_
_entity_poly.entity_id
_entity_poly.type
_entity_poly.pdbx_seq_one_letter_code
_entity_poly.pdbx_strand_id
1 'polypeptide(L)' 'MGIIGFMRGLANDVAQDGITANSMLPGLTNTQASVSQAEGQKRATWEQQAIKQLGEPKDICRYDSVLGKR' A
#
# COMPACT_ATOMS: atom_id res chain seq x y z
N MET A 1 10.00 -7.78 -1.70
CA MET A 1 10.75 -6.84 -0.83
C MET A 1 11.66 -5.86 -1.57
N GLY A 2 11.79 -5.93 -2.91
CA GLY A 2 12.68 -5.05 -3.67
C GLY A 2 12.33 -3.55 -3.62
N ILE A 3 11.05 -3.18 -3.78
CA ILE A 3 10.61 -1.78 -3.74
C ILE A 3 10.93 -1.09 -2.40
N ILE A 4 10.78 -1.78 -1.27
CA ILE A 4 11.05 -1.22 0.05
C ILE A 4 12.56 -0.95 0.21
N GLY A 5 13.40 -1.87 -0.23
CA GLY A 5 14.85 -1.67 -0.24
C GLY A 5 15.27 -0.52 -1.16
N PHE A 6 14.65 -0.44 -2.35
CA PHE A 6 14.87 0.65 -3.29
C PHE A 6 14.50 2.00 -2.69
N MET A 7 13.33 2.14 -2.05
CA MET A 7 12.94 3.41 -1.42
C MET A 7 13.89 3.84 -0.30
N ARG A 8 14.48 2.90 0.45
CA ARG A 8 15.51 3.25 1.44
C ARG A 8 16.78 3.83 0.82
N GLY A 9 17.20 3.30 -0.33
CA GLY A 9 18.33 3.87 -1.08
C GLY A 9 17.97 5.24 -1.64
N LEU A 10 16.86 5.31 -2.38
CA LEU A 10 16.38 6.52 -3.04
C LEU A 10 16.18 7.68 -2.05
N ALA A 11 15.65 7.41 -0.86
CA ALA A 11 15.46 8.43 0.17
C ALA A 11 16.78 9.13 0.56
N ASN A 12 17.91 8.40 0.60
CA ASN A 12 19.21 9.02 0.90
C ASN A 12 19.70 9.86 -0.28
N ASP A 13 19.48 9.40 -1.51
CA ASP A 13 19.98 10.06 -2.72
C ASP A 13 19.30 11.41 -2.97
N VAL A 14 18.00 11.52 -2.66
CA VAL A 14 17.17 12.72 -2.94
C VAL A 14 16.97 13.65 -1.73
N ALA A 15 17.47 13.27 -0.54
CA ALA A 15 17.27 14.04 0.69
C ALA A 15 17.87 15.45 0.61
N GLN A 16 19.02 15.60 -0.04
CA GLN A 16 19.71 16.88 -0.21
C GLN A 16 18.89 17.89 -1.03
N ASP A 17 18.00 17.40 -1.90
CA ASP A 17 17.09 18.21 -2.71
C ASP A 17 15.79 18.57 -1.95
N GLY A 18 15.68 18.17 -0.68
CA GLY A 18 14.48 18.37 0.15
C GLY A 18 13.29 17.51 -0.29
N ILE A 19 13.55 16.39 -0.99
CA ILE A 19 12.55 15.44 -1.46
C ILE A 19 12.44 14.28 -0.47
N THR A 20 11.22 13.81 -0.21
CA THR A 20 10.97 12.60 0.58
C THR A 20 10.58 11.44 -0.36
N ALA A 21 11.08 10.24 -0.06
CA ALA A 21 10.73 9.02 -0.80
C ALA A 21 10.10 8.01 0.15
N ASN A 22 8.83 7.64 -0.12
CA ASN A 22 8.05 6.73 0.69
C ASN A 22 7.46 5.61 -0.17
N SER A 23 7.12 4.48 0.46
CA SER A 23 6.40 3.38 -0.20
C SER A 23 5.19 2.99 0.65
N MET A 24 4.12 2.58 -0.02
CA MET A 24 2.99 1.92 0.62
C MET A 24 2.86 0.48 0.14
N LEU A 25 2.43 -0.40 1.04
CA LEU A 25 2.15 -1.80 0.74
C LEU A 25 0.70 -2.11 1.16
N PRO A 26 -0.28 -1.85 0.28
CA PRO A 26 -1.67 -2.19 0.57
C PRO A 26 -1.85 -3.70 0.71
N GLY A 27 -2.74 -4.10 1.63
CA GLY A 27 -3.28 -5.45 1.67
C GLY A 27 -4.30 -5.68 0.54
N LEU A 28 -5.07 -6.75 0.64
CA LEU A 28 -6.11 -7.05 -0.33
C LEU A 28 -7.15 -5.91 -0.38
N THR A 29 -7.25 -5.26 -1.54
CA THR A 29 -8.03 -4.04 -1.75
C THR A 29 -8.98 -4.23 -2.93
N ASN A 30 -10.21 -3.76 -2.77
CA ASN A 30 -11.26 -3.79 -3.78
C ASN A 30 -10.92 -2.89 -4.98
N THR A 31 -10.19 -3.47 -5.92
CA THR A 31 -9.74 -2.84 -7.17
C THR A 31 -10.01 -3.77 -8.34
N GLN A 32 -9.92 -3.26 -9.57
CA GLN A 32 -10.04 -4.09 -10.79
C GLN A 32 -9.11 -5.32 -10.77
N ALA A 33 -7.94 -5.21 -10.15
CA ALA A 33 -6.99 -6.31 -10.01
C ALA A 33 -7.50 -7.45 -9.10
N SER A 34 -8.37 -7.15 -8.14
CA SER A 34 -8.94 -8.13 -7.20
C SER A 34 -10.23 -8.79 -7.72
N VAL A 35 -10.85 -8.24 -8.78
CA VAL A 35 -12.12 -8.73 -9.34
C VAL A 35 -11.98 -10.16 -9.89
N SER A 36 -10.81 -10.51 -10.42
CA SER A 36 -10.53 -11.82 -10.99
C SER A 36 -10.28 -12.92 -9.95
N GLN A 37 -10.11 -12.57 -8.67
CA GLN A 37 -9.95 -13.58 -7.61
C GLN A 37 -11.30 -14.19 -7.23
N ALA A 38 -11.31 -15.51 -7.04
CA ALA A 38 -12.48 -16.22 -6.53
C ALA A 38 -12.82 -15.75 -5.10
N GLU A 39 -14.11 -15.67 -4.79
CA GLU A 39 -14.59 -15.25 -3.46
C GLU A 39 -13.98 -16.08 -2.32
N GLY A 40 -13.78 -17.39 -2.52
CA GLY A 40 -13.11 -18.24 -1.52
C GLY A 40 -11.67 -17.81 -1.20
N GLN A 41 -10.91 -17.32 -2.19
CA GLN A 41 -9.54 -16.82 -1.97
C GLN A 41 -9.51 -15.47 -1.26
N LYS A 42 -10.41 -14.56 -1.66
CA LYS A 42 -10.58 -13.29 -0.93
C LYS A 42 -10.95 -13.57 0.52
N ARG A 43 -11.85 -14.54 0.71
CA ARG A 43 -12.37 -14.93 2.02
C ARG A 43 -11.34 -15.61 2.91
N ALA A 44 -10.43 -16.40 2.36
CA ALA A 44 -9.31 -16.93 3.13
C ALA A 44 -8.34 -15.81 3.57
N THR A 45 -8.16 -14.79 2.73
CA THR A 45 -7.17 -13.73 2.95
C THR A 45 -7.59 -12.75 4.05
N TRP A 46 -8.81 -12.20 3.98
CA TRP A 46 -9.31 -11.27 5.01
C TRP A 46 -9.65 -11.96 6.36
N GLU A 47 -9.78 -13.30 6.39
CA GLU A 47 -9.96 -14.07 7.63
C GLU A 47 -8.67 -14.10 8.45
N GLN A 48 -7.52 -13.93 7.81
CA GLN A 48 -6.22 -13.77 8.45
C GLN A 48 -5.95 -12.31 8.87
N GLN A 49 -6.73 -11.35 8.39
CA GLN A 49 -6.56 -9.93 8.72
C GLN A 49 -7.27 -9.57 10.04
N ALA A 50 -6.82 -8.50 10.70
CA ALA A 50 -7.48 -8.01 11.91
C ALA A 50 -8.88 -7.47 11.61
N ILE A 51 -9.02 -6.74 10.49
CA ILE A 51 -10.29 -6.23 10.00
C ILE A 51 -10.78 -7.20 8.93
N LYS A 52 -11.93 -7.84 9.15
CA LYS A 52 -12.50 -8.90 8.31
C LYS A 52 -13.23 -8.32 7.09
N GLN A 53 -12.60 -7.37 6.41
CA GLN A 53 -13.17 -6.71 5.23
C GLN A 53 -12.06 -6.40 4.23
N LEU A 54 -12.41 -6.27 2.94
CA LEU A 54 -11.50 -5.78 1.92
C LEU A 54 -11.21 -4.30 2.17
N GLY A 55 -9.98 -3.87 1.93
CA GLY A 55 -9.67 -2.44 1.89
C GLY A 55 -10.36 -1.78 0.71
N GLU A 56 -10.76 -0.53 0.84
CA GLU A 56 -11.26 0.28 -0.28
C GLU A 56 -10.17 1.22 -0.79
N PRO A 57 -10.13 1.58 -2.08
CA PRO A 57 -9.12 2.49 -2.64
C PRO A 57 -9.00 3.82 -1.89
N LYS A 58 -10.12 4.34 -1.39
CA LYS A 58 -10.21 5.55 -0.57
C LYS A 58 -9.40 5.48 0.73
N ASP A 59 -9.26 4.28 1.31
CA ASP A 59 -8.52 4.07 2.56
C ASP A 59 -7.03 4.27 2.34
N ILE A 60 -6.54 3.92 1.14
CA ILE A 60 -5.14 4.09 0.73
C ILE A 60 -4.85 5.55 0.38
N CYS A 61 -5.70 6.20 -0.44
CA CYS A 61 -5.50 7.60 -0.85
C CYS A 61 -5.45 8.55 0.35
N ARG A 62 -6.22 8.28 1.41
CA ARG A 62 -6.15 9.07 2.64
C ARG A 62 -4.78 9.01 3.29
N TYR A 63 -4.12 7.86 3.25
CA TYR A 63 -2.79 7.66 3.80
C TYR A 63 -1.70 8.33 2.95
N ASP A 64 -1.83 8.30 1.62
CA ASP A 64 -0.91 9.01 0.71
C ASP A 64 -0.86 10.52 1.02
N SER A 65 -2.02 11.12 1.32
CA SER A 65 -2.09 12.52 1.74
C SER A 65 -1.34 12.84 3.04
N VAL A 66 -1.05 11.84 3.88
CA VAL A 66 -0.22 12.00 5.08
C VAL A 66 1.26 11.95 4.71
N LEU A 67 1.66 11.05 3.81
CA LEU A 67 3.04 10.92 3.35
C LEU A 67 3.52 12.14 2.55
N GLY A 68 2.60 12.82 1.87
CA GLY A 68 2.88 14.04 1.09
C GLY A 68 2.90 15.34 1.90
N LYS A 69 2.58 15.31 3.21
CA LYS A 69 2.61 16.51 4.06
C LYS A 69 4.04 16.76 4.56
N ARG A 70 4.57 17.93 4.18
CA ARG A 70 5.72 18.57 4.84
C ARG A 70 5.22 19.40 6.01
#